data_AF-A0A3D1XR86-F1
#
_entry.id   AF-A0A3D1XR86-F1
#
_cell.length_a   1.000
_cell.length_b   1.000
_cell.length_c   1.000
_cell.angle_alpha   90.00
_cell.angle_beta   90.00
_cell.angle_gamma   90.00
#
_symmetry.space_group_name_H-M   'P 1'
#
loop_
_entity.id
_entity.type
_entity.pdbx_description
1 polymer ?
#
loop_
_entity_poly.entity_id
_entity_poly.type
_entity_poly.pdbx_seq_one_letter_code
_entity_poly.pdbx_strand_id
1 'polypeptide(L)'
;MSDSKIPEEGVSGKIKAVVYILTGITVFAFVAFFTKLITKKPTAIQQEKSIKNTRVDGRSTELEKAGERLQQVGLNEQALDNYILIWTLGESNATDRAKAAATTGRLYLKLGNCKEALVWLFRSEAANPDKATELQPLIDTCIAKEK
;
A
#
# COMPACT_ATOMS: atom_id res chain seq x y z
N MET A 1 -57.81 24.90 55.58
CA MET A 1 -56.93 23.72 55.66
C MET A 1 -56.74 23.23 54.24
N SER A 2 -55.52 23.40 53.72
CA SER A 2 -55.17 23.13 52.32
C SER A 2 -54.79 21.66 52.17
N ASP A 3 -55.64 20.86 51.53
CA ASP A 3 -55.25 19.54 51.05
C ASP A 3 -55.07 19.60 49.53
N SER A 4 -53.86 19.95 49.11
CA SER A 4 -53.42 19.80 47.72
C SER A 4 -53.11 18.33 47.46
N LYS A 5 -54.13 17.54 47.10
CA LYS A 5 -53.93 16.22 46.50
C LYS A 5 -53.40 16.41 45.08
N ILE A 6 -52.13 16.11 44.87
CA ILE A 6 -51.55 15.92 43.54
C ILE A 6 -52.37 14.80 42.87
N PRO A 7 -53.00 15.03 41.70
CA PRO A 7 -53.69 13.95 41.01
C PRO A 7 -52.65 12.94 40.50
N GLU A 8 -52.61 11.75 41.09
CA GLU A 8 -52.06 10.55 40.45
C GLU A 8 -53.01 10.09 39.33
N GLU A 9 -53.31 10.96 38.36
CA GLU A 9 -53.94 10.50 37.12
C GLU A 9 -52.87 9.92 36.21
N GLY A 10 -52.37 8.75 36.63
CA GLY A 10 -51.57 7.89 35.80
C GLY A 10 -52.44 7.36 34.66
N VAL A 11 -52.01 7.63 33.43
CA VAL A 11 -52.53 7.06 32.19
C VAL A 11 -52.95 5.59 32.38
N SER A 12 -54.18 5.25 31.95
CA SER A 12 -54.78 3.91 32.04
C SER A 12 -53.78 2.81 31.67
N GLY A 13 -53.74 1.72 32.44
CA GLY A 13 -52.80 0.61 32.23
C GLY A 13 -52.80 0.06 30.80
N LYS A 14 -53.92 0.15 30.09
CA LYS A 14 -54.04 -0.21 28.67
C LYS A 14 -53.22 0.70 27.76
N ILE A 15 -53.23 2.00 28.01
CA ILE A 15 -52.45 2.98 27.25
C ILE A 15 -50.97 2.84 27.58
N LYS A 16 -50.60 2.61 28.86
CA LYS A 16 -49.21 2.32 29.24
C LYS A 16 -48.65 1.10 28.51
N ALA A 17 -49.42 0.02 28.42
CA ALA A 17 -49.03 -1.18 27.67
C ALA A 17 -48.79 -0.89 26.18
N VAL A 18 -49.66 -0.12 25.54
CA VAL A 18 -49.49 0.29 24.13
C VAL A 18 -48.23 1.14 23.95
N VAL A 19 -47.97 2.08 24.85
CA VAL A 19 -46.76 2.92 24.80
C VAL A 19 -45.50 2.06 24.94
N TYR A 20 -45.46 1.12 25.88
CA TYR A 20 -44.30 0.22 26.03
C TYR A 20 -44.05 -0.65 24.80
N ILE A 21 -45.10 -1.17 24.17
CA ILE A 21 -44.96 -1.95 22.92
C ILE A 21 -44.42 -1.06 21.80
N LEU A 22 -44.96 0.14 21.65
CA LEU A 22 -44.51 1.09 20.63
C LEU A 22 -43.06 1.51 20.85
N THR A 23 -42.65 1.77 22.10
CA THR A 23 -41.26 2.06 22.46
C THR A 23 -40.33 0.87 22.18
N GLY A 24 -40.78 -0.36 22.43
CA GLY A 24 -40.02 -1.55 22.11
C GLY A 24 -39.74 -1.66 20.60
N ILE A 25 -40.77 -1.44 19.76
CA ILE A 25 -40.64 -1.49 18.30
C ILE A 25 -39.68 -0.41 17.79
N THR A 26 -39.79 0.82 18.28
CA THR A 26 -38.92 1.92 17.84
C THR A 26 -37.46 1.66 18.22
N VAL A 27 -37.18 1.22 19.45
CA VAL A 27 -35.83 0.86 19.87
C VAL A 27 -35.27 -0.26 19.00
N PHE A 28 -36.06 -1.32 18.73
CA PHE A 28 -35.61 -2.44 17.91
C PHE A 28 -35.27 -2.00 16.47
N ALA A 29 -36.09 -1.11 15.89
CA ALA A 29 -35.84 -0.53 14.57
C ALA A 29 -34.55 0.31 14.54
N PHE A 30 -34.30 1.13 15.57
CA PHE A 30 -33.05 1.89 15.70
C PHE A 30 -31.84 0.97 15.86
N VAL A 31 -31.90 -0.07 16.69
CA VAL A 31 -30.80 -1.05 16.84
C VAL A 31 -30.50 -1.74 15.51
N ALA A 32 -31.52 -2.19 14.77
CA ALA A 32 -31.35 -2.79 13.45
C ALA A 32 -30.75 -1.80 12.43
N PHE A 33 -31.16 -0.53 12.49
CA PHE A 33 -30.65 0.52 11.62
C PHE A 33 -29.18 0.84 11.92
N PHE A 34 -28.80 1.01 13.20
CA PHE A 34 -27.42 1.28 13.61
C PHE A 34 -26.49 0.10 13.38
N THR A 35 -26.94 -1.15 13.61
CA THR A 35 -26.15 -2.34 13.28
C THR A 35 -25.88 -2.43 11.78
N LYS A 36 -26.87 -2.13 10.92
CA LYS A 36 -26.70 -2.08 9.45
C LYS A 36 -25.76 -0.96 8.97
N LEU A 37 -25.66 0.14 9.73
CA LEU A 37 -24.72 1.24 9.43
C LEU A 37 -23.28 0.89 9.85
N ILE A 38 -23.09 0.20 10.99
CA ILE A 38 -21.76 -0.13 11.52
C ILE A 38 -21.17 -1.40 10.86
N THR A 39 -22.01 -2.32 10.39
CA THR A 39 -21.57 -3.56 9.69
C THR A 39 -21.20 -3.37 8.23
N LYS A 40 -21.37 -2.16 7.66
CA LYS A 40 -20.66 -1.81 6.42
C LYS A 40 -19.17 -1.75 6.75
N LYS A 41 -18.47 -2.88 6.53
CA LYS A 41 -17.01 -2.96 6.55
C LYS A 41 -16.42 -1.75 5.80
N PRO A 42 -15.30 -1.19 6.27
CA PRO A 42 -14.67 -0.07 5.60
C PRO A 42 -14.08 -0.53 4.27
N THR A 43 -14.89 -0.53 3.22
CA THR A 43 -14.47 -0.75 1.83
C THR A 43 -13.43 0.30 1.40
N ALA A 44 -13.38 1.44 2.10
CA ALA A 44 -12.44 2.53 1.87
C ALA A 44 -10.96 2.10 1.99
N ILE A 45 -10.59 1.26 2.96
CA ILE A 45 -9.17 0.93 3.22
C ILE A 45 -8.59 0.03 2.11
N GLN A 46 -9.38 -0.92 1.60
CA GLN A 46 -8.94 -1.76 0.48
C GLN A 46 -8.93 -1.01 -0.85
N GLN A 47 -9.89 -0.12 -1.07
CA GLN A 47 -9.94 0.73 -2.26
C GLN A 47 -8.77 1.73 -2.29
N GLU A 48 -8.41 2.33 -1.15
CA GLU A 48 -7.28 3.24 -1.04
C GLU A 48 -5.94 2.54 -1.29
N LYS A 49 -5.74 1.34 -0.72
CA LYS A 49 -4.52 0.54 -0.98
C LYS A 49 -4.42 0.12 -2.44
N SER A 50 -5.54 -0.29 -3.05
CA SER A 50 -5.61 -0.65 -4.47
C SER A 50 -5.26 0.54 -5.37
N ILE A 51 -5.87 1.71 -5.13
CA ILE A 51 -5.59 2.95 -5.90
C ILE A 51 -4.13 3.38 -5.73
N LYS A 52 -3.59 3.30 -4.51
CA LYS A 52 -2.19 3.63 -4.24
C LYS A 52 -1.24 2.71 -5.02
N ASN A 53 -1.50 1.41 -5.00
CA ASN A 53 -0.72 0.43 -5.76
C ASN A 53 -0.80 0.70 -7.27
N THR A 54 -2.00 0.89 -7.83
CA THR A 54 -2.17 1.22 -9.26
C THR A 54 -1.42 2.51 -9.65
N ARG A 55 -1.45 3.54 -8.80
CA ARG A 55 -0.71 4.78 -9.06
C ARG A 55 0.80 4.58 -9.02
N VAL A 56 1.30 3.75 -8.10
CA VAL A 56 2.70 3.36 -8.00
C VAL A 56 3.13 2.59 -9.25
N ASP A 57 2.35 1.61 -9.69
CA ASP A 57 2.63 0.78 -10.87
C ASP A 57 2.67 1.63 -12.16
N GLY A 58 1.72 2.56 -12.30
CA GLY A 58 1.69 3.50 -13.44
C GLY A 58 2.93 4.40 -13.48
N ARG A 59 3.33 4.94 -12.33
CA ARG A 59 4.53 5.78 -12.22
C ARG A 59 5.82 5.00 -12.44
N SER A 60 5.92 3.78 -11.91
CA SER A 60 7.06 2.89 -12.16
C SER A 60 7.21 2.57 -13.65
N THR A 61 6.10 2.35 -14.35
CA THR A 61 6.08 2.11 -15.80
C THR A 61 6.56 3.33 -16.59
N GLU A 62 6.15 4.53 -16.21
CA GLU A 62 6.61 5.78 -16.85
C GLU A 62 8.12 5.96 -16.70
N LEU A 63 8.63 5.79 -15.47
CA LEU A 63 10.06 5.87 -15.16
C LEU A 63 10.87 4.82 -15.90
N GLU A 64 10.34 3.60 -16.03
CA GLU A 64 11.03 2.52 -16.75
C GLU A 64 11.21 2.89 -18.22
N LYS A 65 10.15 3.37 -18.88
CA LYS A 65 10.22 3.84 -20.28
C LYS A 65 11.19 5.01 -20.47
N ALA A 66 11.18 5.98 -19.55
CA ALA A 66 12.12 7.09 -19.58
C ALA A 66 13.56 6.60 -19.44
N GLY A 67 13.83 5.74 -18.46
CA GLY A 67 15.14 5.12 -18.21
C GLY A 67 15.64 4.29 -19.40
N GLU A 68 14.77 3.52 -20.04
CA GLU A 68 15.10 2.76 -21.27
C GLU A 68 15.50 3.70 -22.40
N ARG A 69 14.73 4.78 -22.60
CA ARG A 69 15.03 5.74 -23.68
C ARG A 69 16.34 6.48 -23.44
N LEU A 70 16.63 6.84 -22.19
CA LEU A 70 17.90 7.45 -21.79
C LEU A 70 19.08 6.51 -22.07
N GLN A 71 18.95 5.22 -21.75
CA GLN A 71 19.97 4.22 -22.09
C GLN A 71 20.21 4.10 -23.60
N GLN A 72 19.14 4.13 -24.41
CA GLN A 72 19.25 4.04 -25.87
C GLN A 72 20.04 5.19 -26.48
N VAL A 73 20.02 6.37 -25.86
CA VAL A 73 20.78 7.56 -26.30
C VAL A 73 22.11 7.73 -25.53
N GLY A 74 22.51 6.76 -24.72
CA GLY A 74 23.78 6.77 -23.99
C GLY A 74 23.79 7.56 -22.69
N LEU A 75 22.66 8.13 -22.26
CA LEU A 75 22.50 8.90 -21.03
C LEU A 75 22.30 7.97 -19.81
N ASN A 76 23.30 7.12 -19.56
CA ASN A 76 23.22 6.06 -18.53
C ASN A 76 23.14 6.62 -17.10
N GLU A 77 23.77 7.76 -16.82
CA GLU A 77 23.72 8.40 -15.50
C GLU A 77 22.30 8.90 -15.19
N GLN A 78 21.65 9.56 -16.14
CA GLN A 78 20.26 10.02 -16.00
C GLN A 78 19.28 8.84 -15.94
N ALA A 79 19.62 7.72 -16.59
CA ALA A 79 18.83 6.50 -16.47
C ALA A 79 18.89 5.93 -15.05
N LEU A 80 20.01 6.04 -14.32
CA LEU A 80 20.12 5.58 -12.93
C LEU A 80 19.07 6.25 -12.04
N ASP A 81 18.89 7.58 -12.15
CA ASP A 81 17.92 8.33 -11.35
C ASP A 81 16.51 7.73 -11.46
N ASN A 82 16.12 7.31 -12.67
CA ASN A 82 14.82 6.70 -12.92
C ASN A 82 14.69 5.34 -12.22
N TYR A 83 15.68 4.45 -12.34
CA TYR A 83 15.62 3.11 -11.74
C TYR A 83 15.78 3.14 -10.21
N ILE A 84 16.55 4.07 -9.66
CA ILE A 84 16.64 4.30 -8.22
C ILE A 84 15.27 4.76 -7.67
N LEU A 85 14.59 5.63 -8.42
CA LEU A 85 13.26 6.07 -8.04
C LEU A 85 12.24 4.92 -8.13
N ILE A 86 12.29 4.06 -9.15
CA ILE A 86 11.45 2.85 -9.24
C ILE A 86 11.71 1.94 -8.02
N TRP A 87 12.97 1.71 -7.67
CA TRP A 87 13.32 0.90 -6.50
C TRP A 87 12.74 1.46 -5.20
N THR A 88 12.73 2.79 -5.07
CA THR A 88 12.16 3.51 -3.92
C THR A 88 10.63 3.46 -3.91
N LEU A 89 9.98 3.43 -5.08
CA LEU A 89 8.52 3.31 -5.20
C LEU A 89 8.03 1.87 -4.97
N GLY A 90 8.83 0.88 -5.37
CA GLY A 90 8.52 -0.55 -5.31
C GLY A 90 8.56 -1.16 -3.91
N GLU A 91 8.34 -0.38 -2.84
CA GLU A 91 8.54 -0.89 -1.48
C GLU A 91 7.67 -2.10 -1.12
N SER A 92 6.51 -2.21 -1.78
CA SER A 92 5.54 -3.28 -1.59
C SER A 92 5.67 -4.45 -2.55
N ASN A 93 6.55 -4.40 -3.56
CA ASN A 93 6.74 -5.48 -4.54
C ASN A 93 8.22 -5.88 -4.64
N ALA A 94 8.56 -7.02 -4.03
CA ALA A 94 9.91 -7.56 -4.02
C ALA A 94 10.48 -7.83 -5.42
N THR A 95 9.64 -8.27 -6.36
CA THR A 95 10.06 -8.55 -7.74
C THR A 95 10.45 -7.28 -8.48
N ASP A 96 9.63 -6.23 -8.37
CA ASP A 96 9.91 -4.94 -9.02
C ASP A 96 11.14 -4.28 -8.41
N ARG A 97 11.26 -4.35 -7.07
CA ARG A 97 12.42 -3.86 -6.34
C ARG A 97 13.69 -4.59 -6.77
N ALA A 98 13.65 -5.92 -6.89
CA ALA A 98 14.78 -6.70 -7.38
C ALA A 98 15.14 -6.33 -8.82
N LYS A 99 14.15 -6.24 -9.72
CA LYS A 99 14.36 -5.84 -11.12
C LYS A 99 15.02 -4.45 -11.22
N ALA A 100 14.50 -3.46 -10.51
CA ALA A 100 15.04 -2.10 -10.49
C ALA A 100 16.48 -2.05 -9.94
N ALA A 101 16.75 -2.78 -8.86
CA ALA A 101 18.09 -2.90 -8.29
C ALA A 101 19.07 -3.57 -9.27
N ALA A 102 18.68 -4.67 -9.92
CA ALA A 102 19.51 -5.36 -10.89
C ALA A 102 19.84 -4.48 -12.10
N THR A 103 18.84 -3.73 -12.61
CA THR A 103 19.04 -2.78 -13.71
C THR A 103 19.98 -1.65 -13.30
N THR A 104 19.83 -1.11 -12.09
CA THR A 104 20.71 -0.08 -11.54
C THR A 104 22.15 -0.59 -11.42
N GLY A 105 22.35 -1.80 -10.90
CA GLY A 105 23.67 -2.43 -10.81
C GLY A 105 24.32 -2.64 -12.17
N ARG A 106 23.55 -3.09 -13.18
CA ARG A 106 24.02 -3.22 -14.57
C ARG A 106 24.39 -1.87 -15.21
N LEU A 107 23.73 -0.78 -14.83
CA LEU A 107 24.08 0.55 -15.29
C LEU A 107 25.40 1.03 -14.69
N TYR A 108 25.60 0.85 -13.38
CA TYR A 108 26.89 1.15 -12.76
C TYR A 108 28.04 0.35 -13.37
N LEU A 109 27.81 -0.91 -13.74
CA LEU A 109 28.77 -1.70 -14.51
C LEU A 109 29.13 -1.08 -15.86
N LYS A 110 28.14 -0.59 -16.61
CA LYS A 110 28.39 0.10 -17.89
C LYS A 110 29.20 1.39 -17.69
N LEU A 111 29.05 2.04 -16.54
CA LEU A 111 29.82 3.22 -16.15
C LEU A 111 31.19 2.87 -15.54
N GLY A 112 31.54 1.58 -15.45
CA GLY A 112 32.81 1.13 -14.88
C GLY A 112 32.88 1.19 -13.34
N ASN A 113 31.77 1.48 -12.67
CA ASN A 113 31.72 1.65 -11.22
C ASN A 113 31.32 0.33 -10.53
N CYS A 114 32.32 -0.50 -10.22
CA CYS A 114 32.12 -1.82 -9.61
C CYS A 114 31.61 -1.73 -8.17
N LYS A 115 32.05 -0.74 -7.39
CA LYS A 115 31.63 -0.54 -6.00
C LYS A 115 30.12 -0.31 -5.91
N GLU A 116 29.60 0.62 -6.70
CA GLU A 116 28.19 0.94 -6.69
C GLU A 116 27.38 -0.17 -7.36
N ALA A 117 27.93 -0.81 -8.40
CA ALA A 117 27.30 -1.99 -9.00
C ALA A 117 27.06 -3.09 -7.96
N LEU A 118 28.07 -3.44 -7.15
CA LEU A 118 27.95 -4.47 -6.12
C LEU A 118 26.86 -4.14 -5.11
N VAL A 119 26.78 -2.89 -4.63
CA VAL A 119 25.74 -2.44 -3.71
C VAL A 119 24.34 -2.72 -4.28
N TRP A 120 24.12 -2.43 -5.56
CA TRP A 120 22.82 -2.62 -6.20
C TRP A 120 22.53 -4.06 -6.60
N LEU A 121 23.53 -4.82 -7.03
CA LEU A 121 23.38 -6.25 -7.35
C LEU A 121 23.03 -7.05 -6.08
N PHE A 122 23.68 -6.80 -4.94
CA PHE A 122 23.34 -7.43 -3.67
C PHE A 122 21.94 -7.04 -3.18
N ARG A 123 21.52 -5.78 -3.38
CA ARG A 123 20.13 -5.37 -3.10
C ARG A 123 19.13 -6.15 -3.93
N SER A 124 19.44 -6.45 -5.19
CA SER A 124 18.57 -7.27 -6.04
C SER A 124 18.48 -8.70 -5.53
N GLU A 125 19.61 -9.32 -5.19
CA GLU A 125 19.67 -10.68 -4.65
C GLU A 125 18.90 -10.79 -3.33
N ALA A 126 19.08 -9.82 -2.43
CA ALA A 126 18.38 -9.78 -1.16
C ALA A 126 16.85 -9.59 -1.32
N ALA A 127 16.42 -8.85 -2.35
CA ALA A 127 15.00 -8.66 -2.65
C ALA A 127 14.38 -9.87 -3.36
N ASN A 128 15.16 -10.60 -4.18
CA ASN A 128 14.73 -11.81 -4.84
C ASN A 128 15.90 -12.80 -5.01
N PRO A 129 16.02 -13.80 -4.11
CA PRO A 129 17.11 -14.79 -4.15
C PRO A 129 17.18 -15.60 -5.45
N ASP A 130 16.07 -15.74 -6.19
CA ASP A 130 16.06 -16.45 -7.48
C ASP A 130 16.93 -15.75 -8.54
N LYS A 131 17.26 -14.48 -8.33
CA LYS A 131 18.18 -13.71 -9.17
C LYS A 131 19.66 -14.03 -8.91
N ALA A 132 20.01 -14.68 -7.79
CA ALA A 132 21.42 -14.89 -7.39
C ALA A 132 22.25 -15.50 -8.52
N THR A 133 21.78 -16.60 -9.11
CA THR A 133 22.48 -17.31 -10.20
C THR A 133 22.64 -16.43 -11.46
N GLU A 134 21.68 -15.57 -11.76
CA GLU A 134 21.76 -14.62 -12.89
C GLU A 134 22.82 -13.54 -12.65
N LEU A 135 22.92 -13.05 -11.41
CA LEU A 135 23.77 -11.91 -11.05
C LEU A 135 25.20 -12.31 -10.67
N GLN A 136 25.42 -13.57 -10.25
CA GLN A 136 26.70 -14.06 -9.75
C GLN A 136 27.89 -13.74 -10.69
N PRO A 137 27.81 -13.94 -12.02
CA PRO A 137 28.94 -13.62 -12.90
C PRO A 137 29.31 -12.13 -12.90
N LEU A 138 28.32 -11.25 -12.76
CA LEU A 138 28.51 -9.80 -12.69
C LEU A 138 29.16 -9.39 -11.36
N ILE A 139 28.72 -10.02 -10.27
CA ILE A 139 29.25 -9.84 -8.92
C ILE A 139 30.71 -10.29 -8.86
N ASP A 140 31.00 -11.52 -9.31
CA ASP A 140 32.35 -12.08 -9.29
C ASP A 140 33.31 -11.24 -10.11
N THR A 141 32.86 -10.74 -11.27
CA THR A 141 33.64 -9.83 -12.12
C THR A 141 34.01 -8.55 -11.39
N CYS A 142 33.07 -7.95 -10.65
CA CYS A 142 33.35 -6.75 -9.85
C CYS A 142 34.32 -7.05 -8.70
N ILE A 143 34.07 -8.12 -7.94
CA ILE A 143 34.90 -8.52 -6.80
C ILE A 143 36.34 -8.76 -7.25
N ALA A 144 36.55 -9.37 -8.42
CA ALA A 144 37.88 -9.60 -8.97
C ALA A 144 38.62 -8.30 -9.34
N LYS A 145 37.91 -7.22 -9.67
CA LYS A 145 38.51 -5.91 -10.02
C LYS A 145 38.84 -5.04 -8.80
N GLU A 146 38.18 -5.29 -7.67
CA GLU A 146 38.39 -4.56 -6.41
C GLU A 146 39.50 -5.19 -5.54
N LYS A 147 40.06 -6.33 -5.97
CA LYS A 147 41.24 -6.96 -5.36
C LYS A 147 42.51 -6.51 -6.07
#